data_AF-G2RBN5-F1
#
_entry.id   AF-G2RBN5-F1
#
_cell.length_a   1.000
_cell.length_b   1.000
_cell.length_c   1.000
_cell.angle_alpha   90.00
_cell.angle_beta   90.00
_cell.angle_gamma   90.00
#
_symmetry.space_group_name_H-M   'P 1'
#
loop_
_entity.id
_entity.type
_entity.pdbx_description
1 polymer ?
#
loop_
_entity_poly.entity_id
_entity_poly.type
_entity_poly.pdbx_seq_one_letter_code
_entity_poly.pdbx_strand_id
1 'polypeptide(L)'
;MPPAKKRKTTRSGEAQVAAGKQVENEADGALSTTGETPAEETPAEETTMAAAKTSPQPATSDAPSSSSTPAEPARPAPSAASAAQERLARFRALQARAKASSDQNLKEATKESQRLATDPSQLTAINRQHAIASHKLLKADIEEAGEDFERKRAWDWTVEESERWDKRMRKKEAHRDDTAFKDYARESQKAYKRQLRNMGPPDLERYTREKLAAIEKAAAAGTLDIVETDDGEMIAVDKDGTFFSTADSTAFAEHKPDKAAVDRLVADLRRAEEASLKRRRERMAKNGDDGGDVTYINEKNKQFNQKLARFYNKYTAEIRESFERGTMV
;
A
#
# COMPACT_ATOMS: atom_id res chain seq x y z
N MET A 1 -27.56 -49.21 -5.47
CA MET A 1 -26.75 -49.78 -4.36
C MET A 1 -26.45 -51.24 -4.67
N PRO A 2 -25.29 -51.84 -4.31
CA PRO A 2 -24.00 -51.32 -3.76
C PRO A 2 -22.79 -51.78 -4.64
N PRO A 3 -21.49 -51.72 -4.25
CA PRO A 3 -20.80 -50.93 -3.21
C PRO A 3 -19.68 -50.00 -3.74
N ALA A 4 -19.37 -48.97 -2.95
CA ALA A 4 -18.35 -47.95 -3.20
C ALA A 4 -16.90 -48.44 -3.01
N LYS A 5 -16.03 -48.14 -3.99
CA LYS A 5 -14.58 -48.40 -3.92
C LYS A 5 -13.85 -47.23 -3.24
N LYS A 6 -13.39 -47.44 -2.01
CA LYS A 6 -12.44 -46.56 -1.32
C LYS A 6 -11.03 -46.77 -1.90
N ARG A 7 -10.41 -45.73 -2.48
CA ARG A 7 -8.99 -45.77 -2.88
C ARG A 7 -8.11 -45.44 -1.68
N LYS A 8 -7.32 -46.41 -1.25
CA LYS A 8 -6.26 -46.27 -0.24
C LYS A 8 -4.96 -45.97 -0.98
N THR A 9 -4.36 -44.82 -0.72
CA THR A 9 -3.04 -44.44 -1.22
C THR A 9 -1.97 -45.02 -0.30
N THR A 10 -1.16 -45.96 -0.81
CA THR A 10 0.13 -46.33 -0.21
C THR A 10 1.23 -45.78 -1.11
N ARG A 11 2.10 -44.94 -0.57
CA ARG A 11 3.38 -44.58 -1.19
C ARG A 11 4.49 -45.17 -0.33
N SER A 12 5.03 -46.29 -0.80
CA SER A 12 6.35 -46.81 -0.45
C SER A 12 7.41 -46.05 -1.24
N GLY A 13 8.61 -45.89 -0.66
CA GLY A 13 9.81 -45.45 -1.37
C GLY A 13 10.70 -44.52 -0.55
N GLU A 14 11.43 -45.09 0.40
CA GLU A 14 12.71 -44.54 0.89
C GLU A 14 13.72 -44.49 -0.26
N ALA A 15 14.48 -43.39 -0.35
CA ALA A 15 15.81 -43.40 -0.93
C ALA A 15 16.65 -42.31 -0.26
N GLN A 16 17.80 -42.75 0.26
CA GLN A 16 18.78 -42.06 1.07
C GLN A 16 19.71 -41.15 0.25
N VAL A 17 20.11 -40.05 0.91
CA VAL A 17 21.47 -39.50 1.03
C VAL A 17 22.25 -39.20 -0.27
N ALA A 18 22.39 -37.90 -0.56
CA ALA A 18 23.54 -37.35 -1.29
C ALA A 18 24.10 -36.15 -0.53
N ALA A 19 25.38 -36.25 -0.18
CA ALA A 19 26.14 -35.33 0.66
C ALA A 19 26.36 -33.96 -0.01
N GLY A 20 26.04 -32.90 0.73
CA GLY A 20 26.36 -31.51 0.39
C GLY A 20 27.77 -31.17 0.81
N LYS A 21 28.51 -30.61 -0.15
CA LYS A 21 29.89 -30.13 -0.11
C LYS A 21 30.02 -28.92 0.83
N GLN A 22 30.93 -29.01 1.79
CA GLN A 22 31.37 -27.90 2.64
C GLN A 22 32.18 -26.90 1.80
N VAL A 23 31.87 -25.61 1.93
CA VAL A 23 32.78 -24.50 1.60
C VAL A 23 32.79 -23.61 2.83
N GLU A 24 33.92 -23.66 3.53
CA GLU A 24 34.34 -22.69 4.53
C GLU A 24 34.57 -21.34 3.83
N ASN A 25 34.16 -20.25 4.47
CA ASN A 25 34.83 -18.98 4.30
C ASN A 25 34.74 -18.16 5.58
N GLU A 26 35.94 -17.77 6.00
CA GLU A 26 36.32 -16.96 7.13
C GLU A 26 35.68 -15.56 7.06
N ALA A 27 35.37 -15.00 8.22
CA ALA A 27 35.13 -13.58 8.39
C ALA A 27 35.91 -13.10 9.63
N ASP A 28 37.11 -12.60 9.34
CA ASP A 28 37.88 -11.74 10.23
C ASP A 28 37.16 -10.41 10.47
N GLY A 29 37.39 -9.84 11.65
CA GLY A 29 36.66 -8.72 12.19
C GLY A 29 37.18 -7.33 11.82
N ALA A 30 36.33 -6.34 12.13
CA ALA A 30 36.67 -4.95 12.47
C ALA A 30 35.39 -4.34 13.10
N LEU A 31 35.33 -4.18 14.42
CA LEU A 31 35.63 -2.95 15.15
C LEU A 31 34.94 -1.70 14.56
N SER A 32 34.01 -1.08 15.31
CA SER A 32 34.17 0.30 15.80
C SER A 32 32.87 0.94 16.34
N THR A 33 33.07 1.65 17.47
CA THR A 33 32.39 2.83 18.02
C THR A 33 30.93 2.74 18.48
N THR A 34 30.75 2.65 19.79
CA THR A 34 29.67 3.26 20.56
C THR A 34 29.90 4.78 20.66
N GLY A 35 28.94 5.56 20.18
CA GLY A 35 28.85 7.01 20.36
C GLY A 35 27.54 7.33 21.08
N GLU A 36 27.69 7.98 22.23
CA GLU A 36 26.69 8.32 23.23
C GLU A 36 26.08 9.72 22.96
N THR A 37 24.98 10.02 23.68
CA THR A 37 24.39 11.35 24.00
C THR A 37 23.18 11.81 23.13
N PRO A 38 22.30 12.69 23.65
CA PRO A 38 21.09 12.31 24.38
C PRO A 38 19.83 13.06 23.90
N ALA A 39 18.64 12.62 24.29
CA ALA A 39 17.39 13.34 24.04
C ALA A 39 16.81 13.87 25.37
N GLU A 40 16.57 15.17 25.35
CA GLU A 40 16.13 16.08 26.39
C GLU A 40 14.62 15.93 26.66
N GLU A 41 14.27 15.79 27.94
CA GLU A 41 12.91 15.92 28.49
C GLU A 41 12.60 17.38 28.85
N THR A 42 11.32 17.75 28.81
CA THR A 42 10.53 18.48 29.86
C THR A 42 9.23 19.05 29.22
N PRO A 43 8.23 19.54 29.99
CA PRO A 43 7.13 18.70 30.47
C PRO A 43 5.75 19.35 30.22
N ALA A 44 4.65 18.66 30.55
CA ALA A 44 3.32 19.27 30.64
C ALA A 44 2.80 19.20 32.08
N GLU A 45 2.44 20.36 32.60
CA GLU A 45 2.01 20.65 33.97
C GLU A 45 0.62 20.10 34.36
N GLU A 46 0.50 19.93 35.67
CA GLU A 46 -0.70 19.69 36.46
C GLU A 46 -1.72 20.84 36.37
N THR A 47 -3.01 20.52 36.58
CA THR A 47 -3.85 21.38 37.42
C THR A 47 -4.82 20.52 38.23
N THR A 48 -4.86 20.84 39.51
CA THR A 48 -5.51 20.17 40.61
C THR A 48 -6.91 20.73 40.89
N MET A 49 -7.64 19.97 41.74
CA MET A 49 -8.58 20.43 42.77
C MET A 49 -10.09 20.13 42.60
N ALA A 50 -10.53 19.35 43.60
CA ALA A 50 -11.62 19.63 44.53
C ALA A 50 -13.05 19.16 44.23
N ALA A 51 -13.53 18.39 45.21
CA ALA A 51 -14.85 17.84 45.37
C ALA A 51 -15.86 18.89 45.89
N ALA A 52 -17.14 18.75 45.48
CA ALA A 52 -18.28 19.10 46.31
C ALA A 52 -19.54 18.32 45.87
N LYS A 53 -20.26 17.83 46.88
CA LYS A 53 -21.51 17.06 46.82
C LYS A 53 -22.66 17.85 46.20
N THR A 54 -23.51 17.21 45.41
CA THR A 54 -24.97 17.40 45.49
C THR A 54 -25.72 16.25 44.83
N SER A 55 -26.70 15.70 45.55
CA SER A 55 -27.79 14.87 45.03
C SER A 55 -29.08 15.65 45.31
N PRO A 56 -30.07 15.67 44.40
CA PRO A 56 -31.26 14.86 44.65
C PRO A 56 -31.85 14.18 43.40
N GLN A 57 -32.64 13.14 43.66
CA GLN A 57 -33.33 12.21 42.74
C GLN A 57 -34.62 12.81 42.07
N PRO A 58 -35.60 12.01 41.55
CA PRO A 58 -35.67 11.40 40.21
C PRO A 58 -37.05 11.65 39.52
N ALA A 59 -37.25 11.25 38.25
CA ALA A 59 -38.58 10.93 37.70
C ALA A 59 -38.51 10.13 36.38
N THR A 60 -39.11 8.93 36.41
CA THR A 60 -39.98 8.23 35.40
C THR A 60 -39.59 8.25 33.91
N SER A 61 -39.66 7.19 33.09
CA SER A 61 -40.38 5.90 33.03
C SER A 61 -39.67 5.09 31.91
N ASP A 62 -39.57 3.75 31.91
CA ASP A 62 -40.63 2.81 31.55
C ASP A 62 -40.16 1.36 31.82
N ALA A 63 -41.09 0.54 32.32
CA ALA A 63 -41.05 -0.93 32.32
C ALA A 63 -41.71 -1.44 31.00
N PRO A 64 -41.77 -2.75 30.64
CA PRO A 64 -41.65 -3.97 31.46
C PRO A 64 -40.72 -5.02 30.77
N SER A 65 -40.49 -6.27 31.18
CA SER A 65 -41.20 -7.21 32.02
C SER A 65 -40.28 -8.40 32.32
N SER A 66 -40.37 -8.91 33.55
CA SER A 66 -40.31 -10.32 33.99
C SER A 66 -39.15 -11.26 33.60
N SER A 67 -38.44 -11.76 34.61
CA SER A 67 -38.62 -13.15 35.09
C SER A 67 -37.74 -13.47 36.32
N SER A 68 -38.42 -13.67 37.45
CA SER A 68 -38.14 -14.65 38.52
C SER A 68 -36.70 -14.88 38.98
N THR A 69 -36.43 -14.40 40.20
CA THR A 69 -35.55 -15.05 41.18
C THR A 69 -35.99 -16.49 41.43
N PRO A 70 -35.07 -17.47 41.42
CA PRO A 70 -35.21 -18.66 42.25
C PRO A 70 -34.37 -18.46 43.51
N ALA A 71 -35.05 -18.37 44.65
CA ALA A 71 -34.45 -18.64 45.94
C ALA A 71 -34.09 -20.14 45.98
N GLU A 72 -32.83 -20.44 46.29
CA GLU A 72 -32.34 -21.77 46.68
C GLU A 72 -31.39 -21.61 47.88
N PRO A 73 -31.26 -22.61 48.75
CA PRO A 73 -31.74 -22.53 50.12
C PRO A 73 -30.58 -22.42 51.11
N ALA A 74 -30.90 -22.04 52.34
CA ALA A 74 -30.01 -22.20 53.47
C ALA A 74 -29.58 -23.67 53.60
N ARG A 75 -28.33 -23.97 53.22
CA ARG A 75 -27.71 -25.27 53.50
C ARG A 75 -27.49 -25.42 55.02
N PRO A 76 -27.78 -26.58 55.62
CA PRO A 76 -27.33 -26.85 56.99
C PRO A 76 -25.80 -26.76 57.04
N ALA A 77 -25.25 -26.26 58.15
CA ALA A 77 -23.81 -26.06 58.30
C ALA A 77 -23.06 -27.35 57.90
N PRO A 78 -22.18 -27.30 56.88
CA PRO A 78 -21.48 -28.49 56.42
C PRO A 78 -20.62 -29.04 57.54
N SER A 79 -20.57 -30.37 57.68
CA SER A 79 -19.56 -30.99 58.55
C SER A 79 -18.17 -30.53 58.10
N ALA A 80 -17.23 -30.40 59.04
CA ALA A 80 -15.90 -29.87 58.73
C ALA A 80 -15.22 -30.60 57.54
N ALA A 81 -15.53 -31.89 57.35
CA ALA A 81 -15.07 -32.71 56.24
C ALA A 81 -15.69 -32.32 54.88
N SER A 82 -17.01 -32.09 54.79
CA SER A 82 -17.65 -31.65 53.54
C SER A 82 -17.27 -30.20 53.19
N ALA A 83 -17.12 -29.33 54.20
CA ALA A 83 -16.59 -27.97 54.02
C ALA A 83 -15.15 -27.98 53.47
N ALA A 84 -14.30 -28.91 53.94
CA ALA A 84 -12.94 -29.09 53.43
C ALA A 84 -12.93 -29.61 51.98
N GLN A 85 -13.80 -30.56 51.64
CA GLN A 85 -13.96 -31.05 50.27
C GLN A 85 -14.46 -29.96 49.31
N GLU A 86 -15.42 -29.14 49.73
CA GLU A 86 -15.87 -28.00 48.93
C GLU A 86 -14.76 -26.95 48.74
N ARG A 87 -13.91 -26.69 49.76
CA ARG A 87 -12.74 -25.82 49.62
C ARG A 87 -11.73 -26.39 48.62
N LEU A 88 -11.47 -27.70 48.66
CA LEU A 88 -10.60 -28.38 47.68
C LEU A 88 -11.19 -28.35 46.27
N ALA A 89 -12.50 -28.52 46.12
CA ALA A 89 -13.18 -28.43 44.82
C ALA A 89 -13.12 -26.99 44.27
N ARG A 90 -13.37 -25.97 45.11
CA ARG A 90 -13.22 -24.55 44.75
C ARG A 90 -11.77 -24.23 44.37
N PHE A 91 -10.79 -24.77 45.09
CA PHE A 91 -9.37 -24.59 44.77
C PHE A 91 -8.99 -25.25 43.44
N ARG A 92 -9.47 -26.48 43.17
CA ARG A 92 -9.27 -27.13 41.87
C ARG A 92 -9.94 -26.37 40.72
N ALA A 93 -11.14 -25.82 40.95
CA ALA A 93 -11.81 -24.97 39.97
C ALA A 93 -11.04 -23.67 39.72
N LEU A 94 -10.49 -23.05 40.77
CA LEU A 94 -9.61 -21.88 40.66
C LEU A 94 -8.34 -22.22 39.87
N GLN A 95 -7.70 -23.35 40.17
CA GLN A 95 -6.53 -23.82 39.43
C GLN A 95 -6.85 -24.11 37.95
N ALA A 96 -7.98 -24.74 37.67
CA ALA A 96 -8.44 -24.99 36.30
C ALA A 96 -8.71 -23.68 35.55
N ARG A 97 -9.34 -22.69 36.22
CA ARG A 97 -9.57 -21.36 35.65
C ARG A 97 -8.25 -20.62 35.39
N ALA A 98 -7.30 -20.69 36.33
CA ALA A 98 -5.98 -20.07 36.17
C ALA A 98 -5.22 -20.69 34.98
N LYS A 99 -5.25 -22.02 34.84
CA LYS A 99 -4.68 -22.74 33.69
C LYS A 99 -5.38 -22.38 32.37
N ALA A 100 -6.71 -22.32 32.36
CA ALA A 100 -7.45 -21.92 31.17
C ALA A 100 -7.12 -20.47 30.75
N SER A 101 -6.99 -19.55 31.70
CA SER A 101 -6.58 -18.17 31.41
C SER A 101 -5.14 -18.08 30.91
N SER A 102 -4.19 -18.84 31.48
CA SER A 102 -2.81 -18.85 30.99
C SER A 102 -2.73 -19.42 29.58
N ASP A 103 -3.48 -20.48 29.29
CA ASP A 103 -3.52 -21.09 27.97
C ASP A 103 -4.18 -20.19 26.93
N GLN A 104 -5.23 -19.44 27.32
CA GLN A 104 -5.86 -18.44 26.47
C GLN A 104 -4.90 -17.28 26.18
N ASN A 105 -4.25 -16.74 27.19
CA ASN A 105 -3.27 -15.66 27.04
C ASN A 105 -2.10 -16.09 26.13
N LEU A 106 -1.59 -17.32 26.29
CA LEU A 106 -0.55 -17.87 25.41
C LEU A 106 -1.05 -18.02 23.97
N LYS A 107 -2.26 -18.55 23.77
CA LYS A 107 -2.89 -18.68 22.44
C LYS A 107 -3.13 -17.32 21.79
N GLU A 108 -3.47 -16.30 22.56
CA GLU A 108 -3.68 -14.95 22.05
C GLU A 108 -2.36 -14.27 21.70
N ALA A 109 -1.35 -14.35 22.58
CA ALA A 109 0.00 -13.84 22.30
C ALA A 109 0.65 -14.53 21.09
N THR A 110 0.45 -15.83 20.92
CA THR A 110 0.95 -16.56 19.73
C THR A 110 0.17 -16.20 18.46
N LYS A 111 -1.13 -15.94 18.55
CA LYS A 111 -1.91 -15.44 17.39
C LYS A 111 -1.54 -14.01 17.04
N GLU A 112 -1.28 -13.16 18.03
CA GLU A 112 -0.81 -11.79 17.82
C GLU A 112 0.57 -11.80 17.13
N SER A 113 1.52 -12.60 17.63
CA SER A 113 2.82 -12.73 16.99
C SER A 113 2.72 -13.28 15.57
N GLN A 114 1.81 -14.24 15.32
CA GLN A 114 1.51 -14.71 13.97
C GLN A 114 0.91 -13.62 13.08
N ARG A 115 -0.04 -12.81 13.58
CA ARG A 115 -0.62 -11.68 12.83
C ARG A 115 0.42 -10.61 12.49
N LEU A 116 1.33 -10.34 13.41
CA LEU A 116 2.46 -9.42 13.18
C LEU A 116 3.47 -10.00 12.20
N ALA A 117 3.69 -11.31 12.21
CA ALA A 117 4.58 -12.01 11.30
C ALA A 117 3.98 -12.25 9.90
N THR A 118 2.65 -12.22 9.74
CA THR A 118 2.02 -12.39 8.43
C THR A 118 2.19 -11.15 7.58
N ASP A 119 2.97 -11.28 6.51
CA ASP A 119 3.10 -10.21 5.52
C ASP A 119 1.75 -9.95 4.82
N PRO A 120 1.29 -8.69 4.73
CA PRO A 120 0.04 -8.35 4.05
C PRO A 120 0.06 -8.70 2.55
N SER A 121 1.24 -8.78 1.93
CA SER A 121 1.42 -9.19 0.53
C SER A 121 1.04 -10.67 0.31
N GLN A 122 1.31 -11.54 1.28
CA GLN A 122 0.98 -12.96 1.20
C GLN A 122 -0.54 -13.18 1.22
N LEU A 123 -1.28 -12.39 2.01
CA LEU A 123 -2.75 -12.43 2.01
C LEU A 123 -3.34 -12.14 0.62
N THR A 124 -2.79 -11.16 -0.10
CA THR A 124 -3.24 -10.86 -1.47
C THR A 124 -2.98 -12.02 -2.43
N ALA A 125 -1.84 -12.69 -2.29
CA ALA A 125 -1.50 -13.86 -3.10
C ALA A 125 -2.44 -15.03 -2.80
N ILE A 126 -2.71 -15.32 -1.53
CA ILE A 126 -3.65 -16.37 -1.11
C ILE A 126 -5.05 -16.08 -1.63
N ASN A 127 -5.56 -14.85 -1.47
CA ASN A 127 -6.87 -14.46 -1.99
C ASN A 127 -6.95 -14.60 -3.51
N ARG A 128 -5.88 -14.25 -4.24
CA ARG A 128 -5.79 -14.48 -5.68
C ARG A 128 -5.84 -15.98 -6.02
N GLN A 129 -5.10 -16.82 -5.30
CA GLN A 129 -5.14 -18.28 -5.53
C GLN A 129 -6.52 -18.86 -5.23
N HIS A 130 -7.16 -18.41 -4.14
CA HIS A 130 -8.51 -18.80 -3.79
C HIS A 130 -9.51 -18.40 -4.89
N ALA A 131 -9.44 -17.17 -5.41
CA ALA A 131 -10.29 -16.70 -6.51
C ALA A 131 -10.06 -17.49 -7.81
N ILE A 132 -8.81 -17.85 -8.12
CA ILE A 132 -8.50 -18.70 -9.27
C ILE A 132 -9.05 -20.11 -9.06
N ALA A 133 -8.93 -20.67 -7.86
CA ALA A 133 -9.43 -21.99 -7.53
C ALA A 133 -10.95 -22.04 -7.60
N SER A 134 -11.66 -21.08 -7.00
CA SER A 134 -13.12 -20.99 -7.05
C SER A 134 -13.63 -20.82 -8.48
N HIS A 135 -12.97 -20.00 -9.30
CA HIS A 135 -13.30 -19.85 -10.72
C HIS A 135 -13.10 -21.17 -11.50
N LYS A 136 -12.03 -21.92 -11.22
CA LYS A 136 -11.77 -23.21 -11.87
C LYS A 136 -12.78 -24.27 -11.46
N LEU A 137 -13.17 -24.32 -10.19
CA LEU A 137 -14.21 -25.21 -9.69
C LEU A 137 -15.55 -24.89 -10.36
N LEU A 138 -15.96 -23.61 -10.33
CA LEU A 138 -17.21 -23.17 -10.96
C LEU A 138 -17.24 -23.50 -12.46
N LYS A 139 -16.13 -23.28 -13.17
CA LYS A 139 -16.00 -23.67 -14.57
C LYS A 139 -16.19 -25.18 -14.78
N ALA A 140 -15.56 -26.01 -13.93
CA ALA A 140 -15.69 -27.47 -14.02
C ALA A 140 -17.14 -27.93 -13.73
N ASP A 141 -17.79 -27.35 -12.73
CA ASP A 141 -19.18 -27.69 -12.36
C ASP A 141 -20.16 -27.37 -13.50
N ILE A 142 -19.96 -26.24 -14.20
CA ILE A 142 -20.79 -25.82 -15.34
C ILE A 142 -20.51 -26.70 -16.58
N GLU A 143 -19.25 -27.03 -16.85
CA GLU A 143 -18.88 -27.95 -17.93
C GLU A 143 -19.41 -29.37 -17.68
N GLU A 144 -19.40 -29.84 -16.42
CA GLU A 144 -20.00 -31.14 -16.03
C GLU A 144 -21.53 -31.15 -16.19
N ALA A 145 -22.19 -30.00 -15.97
CA ALA A 145 -23.61 -29.82 -16.26
C ALA A 145 -23.92 -29.72 -17.77
N GLY A 146 -22.91 -29.65 -18.65
CA GLY A 146 -23.06 -29.53 -20.10
C GLY A 146 -23.38 -28.12 -20.61
N GLU A 147 -23.20 -27.10 -19.77
CA GLU A 147 -23.38 -25.69 -20.12
C GLU A 147 -22.05 -25.02 -20.54
N ASP A 148 -22.11 -24.00 -21.39
CA ASP A 148 -20.92 -23.20 -21.76
C ASP A 148 -20.63 -22.12 -20.69
N PHE A 149 -19.54 -22.27 -19.92
CA PHE A 149 -19.14 -21.33 -18.86
C PHE A 149 -19.01 -19.88 -19.36
N GLU A 150 -18.28 -19.65 -20.46
CA GLU A 150 -18.07 -18.29 -20.98
C GLU A 150 -19.37 -17.67 -21.50
N ARG A 151 -20.31 -18.48 -21.99
CA ARG A 151 -21.63 -17.99 -22.41
C ARG A 151 -22.42 -17.53 -21.19
N LYS A 152 -22.55 -18.36 -20.15
CA LYS A 152 -23.28 -17.98 -18.92
C LYS A 152 -22.69 -16.73 -18.27
N ARG A 153 -21.36 -16.63 -18.25
CA ARG A 153 -20.65 -15.45 -17.74
C ARG A 153 -20.89 -14.19 -18.58
N ALA A 154 -20.93 -14.30 -19.90
CA ALA A 154 -21.19 -13.17 -20.78
C ALA A 154 -22.61 -12.59 -20.60
N TRP A 155 -23.56 -13.39 -20.12
CA TRP A 155 -24.91 -12.90 -19.79
C TRP A 155 -24.93 -11.96 -18.59
N ASP A 156 -23.98 -12.11 -17.66
CA ASP A 156 -23.88 -11.27 -16.47
C ASP A 156 -23.18 -9.92 -16.76
N TRP A 157 -22.61 -9.73 -17.96
CA TRP A 157 -21.95 -8.47 -18.31
C TRP A 157 -22.95 -7.37 -18.64
N THR A 158 -22.92 -6.33 -17.83
CA THR A 158 -23.63 -5.08 -18.11
C THR A 158 -22.89 -4.26 -19.16
N VAL A 159 -23.63 -3.48 -19.96
CA VAL A 159 -23.06 -2.60 -20.99
C VAL A 159 -22.04 -1.63 -20.37
N GLU A 160 -22.37 -1.02 -19.23
CA GLU A 160 -21.46 -0.10 -18.54
C GLU A 160 -20.15 -0.75 -18.08
N GLU A 161 -20.21 -2.01 -17.63
CA GLU A 161 -19.01 -2.74 -17.21
C GLU A 161 -18.11 -3.06 -18.40
N SER A 162 -18.71 -3.48 -19.52
CA SER A 162 -18.00 -3.71 -20.79
C SER A 162 -17.31 -2.44 -21.27
N GLU A 163 -18.00 -1.29 -21.31
CA GLU A 163 -17.42 -0.01 -21.73
C GLU A 163 -16.27 0.44 -20.82
N ARG A 164 -16.41 0.26 -19.50
CA ARG A 164 -15.34 0.57 -18.54
C ARG A 164 -14.13 -0.35 -18.74
N TRP A 165 -14.36 -1.62 -19.04
CA TRP A 165 -13.31 -2.59 -19.36
C TRP A 165 -12.58 -2.21 -20.66
N ASP A 166 -13.31 -1.90 -21.72
CA ASP A 166 -12.74 -1.48 -23.00
C ASP A 166 -11.96 -0.17 -22.87
N LYS A 167 -12.47 0.80 -22.12
CA LYS A 167 -11.76 2.04 -21.80
C LYS A 167 -10.45 1.77 -21.06
N ARG A 168 -10.44 0.80 -20.14
CA ARG A 168 -9.24 0.38 -19.40
C ARG A 168 -8.24 -0.31 -20.32
N MET A 169 -8.70 -1.22 -21.18
CA MET A 169 -7.85 -1.94 -22.13
C MET A 169 -7.25 -1.00 -23.17
N ARG A 170 -8.06 -0.12 -23.77
CA ARG A 170 -7.60 0.93 -24.69
C ARG A 170 -6.58 1.86 -24.04
N LYS A 171 -6.79 2.25 -22.78
CA LYS A 171 -5.81 3.07 -22.03
C LYS A 171 -4.49 2.32 -21.84
N LYS A 172 -4.55 1.03 -21.50
CA LYS A 172 -3.36 0.18 -21.33
C LYS A 172 -2.58 0.02 -22.64
N GLU A 173 -3.28 -0.20 -23.75
CA GLU A 173 -2.69 -0.28 -25.09
C GLU A 173 -2.05 1.05 -25.50
N ALA A 174 -2.76 2.17 -25.35
CA ALA A 174 -2.21 3.49 -25.61
C ALA A 174 -0.95 3.78 -24.78
N HIS A 175 -0.89 3.34 -23.51
CA HIS A 175 0.32 3.46 -22.69
C HIS A 175 1.47 2.56 -23.16
N ARG A 176 1.18 1.36 -23.68
CA ARG A 176 2.19 0.48 -24.28
C ARG A 176 2.82 1.16 -25.50
N ASP A 177 2.00 1.72 -26.38
CA ASP A 177 2.46 2.38 -27.60
C ASP A 177 3.17 3.72 -27.32
N ASP A 178 2.83 4.36 -26.20
CA ASP A 178 3.47 5.59 -25.72
C ASP A 178 4.73 5.36 -24.85
N THR A 179 5.30 4.14 -24.90
CA THR A 179 6.55 3.84 -24.21
C THR A 179 7.77 4.26 -25.02
N ALA A 180 7.70 4.19 -26.36
CA ALA A 180 8.81 4.56 -27.23
C ALA A 180 8.98 6.08 -27.33
N PHE A 181 10.24 6.54 -27.31
CA PHE A 181 10.57 7.93 -27.59
C PHE A 181 10.17 8.29 -29.04
N LYS A 182 9.46 9.40 -29.21
CA LYS A 182 9.08 9.93 -30.53
C LYS A 182 9.60 11.35 -30.73
N ASP A 183 9.30 12.23 -29.77
CA ASP A 183 9.66 13.65 -29.81
C ASP A 183 9.90 14.17 -28.38
N TYR A 184 10.75 15.20 -28.26
CA TYR A 184 11.08 15.88 -27.02
C TYR A 184 9.89 16.61 -26.40
N ALA A 185 9.02 17.25 -27.22
CA ALA A 185 7.86 17.95 -26.68
C ALA A 185 6.85 16.97 -26.04
N ARG A 186 6.68 15.78 -26.62
CA ARG A 186 5.82 14.74 -26.05
C ARG A 186 6.40 14.16 -24.77
N GLU A 187 7.71 13.91 -24.73
CA GLU A 187 8.37 13.40 -23.52
C GLU A 187 8.37 14.44 -22.39
N SER A 188 8.54 15.73 -22.70
CA SER A 188 8.42 16.81 -21.71
C SER A 188 7.00 16.92 -21.17
N GLN A 189 5.98 16.81 -22.03
CA GLN A 189 4.57 16.77 -21.60
C GLN A 189 4.29 15.57 -20.68
N LYS A 190 4.86 14.39 -20.98
CA LYS A 190 4.73 13.19 -20.15
C LYS A 190 5.43 13.35 -18.80
N ALA A 191 6.61 13.97 -18.78
CA ALA A 191 7.32 14.30 -17.56
C ALA A 191 6.53 15.31 -16.71
N TYR A 192 5.99 16.35 -17.32
CA TYR A 192 5.14 17.36 -16.67
C TYR A 192 3.88 16.73 -16.07
N LYS A 193 3.12 15.93 -16.84
CA LYS A 193 1.92 15.23 -16.33
C LYS A 193 2.24 14.29 -15.17
N ARG A 194 3.41 13.65 -15.20
CA ARG A 194 3.88 12.81 -14.09
C ARG A 194 4.22 13.65 -12.85
N GLN A 195 4.90 14.78 -13.02
CA GLN A 195 5.20 15.72 -11.94
C GLN A 195 3.91 16.28 -11.34
N LEU A 196 2.94 16.68 -12.16
CA LEU A 196 1.65 17.20 -11.70
C LEU A 196 0.86 16.17 -10.88
N ARG A 197 0.94 14.88 -11.23
CA ARG A 197 0.32 13.81 -10.42
C ARG A 197 1.06 13.55 -9.11
N ASN A 198 2.36 13.84 -9.07
CA ASN A 198 3.19 13.64 -7.89
C ASN A 198 3.16 14.83 -6.94
N MET A 199 2.96 16.04 -7.47
CA MET A 199 2.56 17.22 -6.71
C MET A 199 1.16 16.92 -6.16
N GLY A 200 1.03 16.78 -4.86
CA GLY A 200 -0.22 16.41 -4.21
C GLY A 200 -1.38 17.41 -4.48
N PRO A 201 -2.54 17.20 -3.84
CA PRO A 201 -3.63 18.17 -3.96
C PRO A 201 -3.16 19.57 -3.51
N PRO A 202 -3.59 20.63 -4.21
CA PRO A 202 -3.30 22.00 -3.79
C PRO A 202 -3.86 22.29 -2.39
N ASP A 203 -3.15 23.12 -1.63
CA ASP A 203 -3.62 23.62 -0.33
C ASP A 203 -4.68 24.71 -0.56
N LEU A 204 -5.95 24.31 -0.48
CA LEU A 204 -7.09 25.19 -0.73
C LEU A 204 -7.24 26.27 0.35
N GLU A 205 -6.90 25.98 1.60
CA GLU A 205 -7.03 26.94 2.70
C GLU A 205 -6.00 28.07 2.60
N ARG A 206 -4.78 27.74 2.19
CA ARG A 206 -3.78 28.76 1.88
C ARG A 206 -4.24 29.63 0.72
N TYR A 207 -4.75 29.01 -0.35
CA TYR A 207 -5.24 29.73 -1.52
C TYR A 207 -6.40 30.67 -1.18
N THR A 208 -7.38 30.24 -0.37
CA THR A 208 -8.50 31.11 0.04
C THR A 208 -8.04 32.27 0.91
N ARG A 209 -7.09 32.06 1.82
CA ARG A 209 -6.50 33.14 2.63
C ARG A 209 -5.76 34.16 1.78
N GLU A 210 -4.91 33.70 0.85
CA GLU A 210 -4.20 34.60 -0.07
C GLU A 210 -5.18 35.35 -0.98
N LYS A 211 -6.27 34.70 -1.41
CA LYS A 211 -7.36 35.34 -2.17
C LYS A 211 -8.05 36.46 -1.39
N LEU A 212 -8.46 36.18 -0.15
CA LEU A 212 -9.13 37.17 0.69
C LEU A 212 -8.21 38.35 1.00
N ALA A 213 -6.94 38.10 1.36
CA ALA A 213 -5.97 39.16 1.62
C ALA A 213 -5.72 40.05 0.39
N ALA A 214 -5.71 39.48 -0.82
CA ALA A 214 -5.58 40.26 -2.04
C ALA A 214 -6.83 41.10 -2.33
N ILE A 215 -8.04 40.56 -2.11
CA ILE A 215 -9.29 41.32 -2.22
C ILE A 215 -9.34 42.46 -1.20
N GLU A 216 -8.93 42.22 0.05
CA GLU A 216 -8.84 43.26 1.09
C GLU A 216 -7.85 44.36 0.71
N LYS A 217 -6.70 44.00 0.12
CA LYS A 217 -5.72 44.97 -0.37
C LYS A 217 -6.27 45.79 -1.53
N ALA A 218 -6.98 45.18 -2.47
CA ALA A 218 -7.66 45.89 -3.57
C ALA A 218 -8.78 46.80 -3.06
N ALA A 219 -9.53 46.36 -2.04
CA ALA A 219 -10.55 47.18 -1.38
C ALA A 219 -9.93 48.39 -0.69
N ALA A 220 -8.83 48.20 0.04
CA ALA A 220 -8.11 49.29 0.71
C ALA A 220 -7.47 50.27 -0.29
N ALA A 221 -7.02 49.78 -1.44
CA ALA A 221 -6.50 50.61 -2.53
C ALA A 221 -7.61 51.31 -3.34
N GLY A 222 -8.87 50.93 -3.15
CA GLY A 222 -10.02 51.48 -3.88
C GLY A 222 -10.08 51.07 -5.35
N THR A 223 -9.43 49.96 -5.71
CA THR A 223 -9.28 49.49 -7.11
C THR A 223 -10.26 48.38 -7.50
N LEU A 224 -11.19 48.05 -6.61
CA LEU A 224 -12.35 47.22 -6.93
C LEU A 224 -13.37 48.04 -7.71
N ASP A 225 -13.57 47.67 -8.97
CA ASP A 225 -14.62 48.24 -9.81
C ASP A 225 -15.91 47.43 -9.64
N ILE A 226 -17.03 48.11 -9.46
CA ILE A 226 -18.32 47.45 -9.26
C ILE A 226 -18.98 47.37 -10.63
N VAL A 227 -18.93 46.18 -11.24
CA VAL A 227 -19.54 45.93 -12.54
C VAL A 227 -20.93 45.34 -12.31
N GLU A 228 -21.96 46.06 -12.75
CA GLU A 228 -23.32 45.53 -12.86
C GLU A 228 -23.35 44.57 -14.05
N THR A 229 -23.66 43.30 -13.79
CA THR A 229 -23.91 42.31 -14.84
C THR A 229 -25.32 42.47 -15.41
N ASP A 230 -25.56 41.92 -16.61
CA ASP A 230 -26.85 42.00 -17.31
C ASP A 230 -28.03 41.42 -16.49
N ASP A 231 -27.74 40.59 -15.49
CA ASP A 231 -28.70 40.01 -14.54
C ASP A 231 -28.97 40.91 -13.31
N GLY A 232 -28.35 42.09 -13.23
CA GLY A 232 -28.49 43.03 -12.12
C GLY A 232 -27.67 42.68 -10.87
N GLU A 233 -26.79 41.67 -10.95
CA GLU A 233 -25.86 41.34 -9.87
C GLU A 233 -24.60 42.23 -9.96
N MET A 234 -24.28 42.92 -8.85
CA MET A 234 -23.06 43.73 -8.74
C MET A 234 -21.86 42.84 -8.36
N ILE A 235 -20.92 42.69 -9.30
CA ILE A 235 -19.69 41.92 -9.10
C ILE A 235 -18.53 42.89 -8.90
N ALA A 236 -17.83 42.78 -7.78
CA ALA A 236 -16.59 43.52 -7.54
C ALA A 236 -15.45 42.87 -8.34
N VAL A 237 -15.04 43.51 -9.43
CA VAL A 237 -13.97 43.07 -10.32
C VAL A 237 -12.73 43.91 -10.04
N ASP A 238 -11.64 43.24 -9.68
CA ASP A 238 -10.32 43.86 -9.51
C ASP A 238 -9.73 44.17 -10.89
N LYS A 239 -9.63 45.46 -11.25
CA LYS A 239 -9.12 45.92 -12.55
C LYS A 239 -7.61 45.80 -12.69
N ASP A 240 -6.88 45.95 -11.60
CA ASP A 240 -5.40 45.96 -11.58
C ASP A 240 -4.82 44.54 -11.51
N GLY A 241 -5.67 43.53 -11.31
CA GLY A 241 -5.30 42.13 -11.31
C GLY A 241 -4.33 41.77 -10.18
N THR A 242 -4.59 42.29 -8.98
CA THR A 242 -3.80 42.04 -7.77
C THR A 242 -3.84 40.58 -7.34
N PHE A 243 -4.98 39.90 -7.51
CA PHE A 243 -5.11 38.46 -7.30
C PHE A 243 -5.19 37.67 -8.61
N PHE A 244 -6.07 38.13 -9.52
CA PHE A 244 -6.22 37.55 -10.85
C PHE A 244 -5.39 38.37 -11.83
N SER A 245 -4.13 37.98 -12.04
CA SER A 245 -3.21 38.73 -12.89
C SER A 245 -3.74 38.92 -14.31
N THR A 246 -3.79 40.16 -14.76
CA THR A 246 -4.05 40.54 -16.16
C THR A 246 -2.73 40.65 -16.92
N ALA A 247 -2.76 40.74 -18.25
CA ALA A 247 -1.55 40.81 -19.07
C ALA A 247 -0.61 41.98 -18.71
N ASP A 248 -1.19 43.06 -18.16
CA ASP A 248 -0.47 44.27 -17.77
C ASP A 248 -0.10 44.31 -16.28
N SER A 249 -0.47 43.29 -15.49
CA SER A 249 -0.19 43.29 -14.05
C SER A 249 1.24 42.84 -13.74
N THR A 250 1.91 43.61 -12.85
CA THR A 250 3.32 43.40 -12.48
C THR A 250 3.49 42.81 -11.07
N ALA A 251 2.38 42.52 -10.38
CA ALA A 251 2.38 42.06 -8.98
C ALA A 251 3.19 40.76 -8.76
N PHE A 252 3.39 39.93 -9.80
CA PHE A 252 4.21 38.72 -9.70
C PHE A 252 5.69 39.03 -9.37
N ALA A 253 6.21 40.20 -9.77
CA ALA A 253 7.61 40.56 -9.57
C ALA A 253 7.94 40.83 -8.09
N GLU A 254 6.95 41.24 -7.30
CA GLU A 254 7.09 41.51 -5.87
C GLU A 254 6.79 40.29 -4.99
N HIS A 255 6.23 39.22 -5.56
CA HIS A 255 5.84 38.03 -4.81
C HIS A 255 7.07 37.26 -4.31
N LYS A 256 7.23 37.24 -2.98
CA LYS A 256 8.24 36.43 -2.30
C LYS A 256 7.57 35.19 -1.72
N PRO A 257 7.76 33.99 -2.31
CA PRO A 257 7.16 32.78 -1.79
C PRO A 257 7.73 32.44 -0.41
N ASP A 258 6.91 31.79 0.43
CA ASP A 258 7.35 31.29 1.71
C ASP A 258 8.49 30.26 1.57
N LYS A 259 9.44 30.28 2.51
CA LYS A 259 10.62 29.39 2.48
C LYS A 259 10.20 27.92 2.50
N ALA A 260 9.17 27.57 3.26
CA ALA A 260 8.66 26.20 3.29
C ALA A 260 8.12 25.74 1.93
N ALA A 261 7.55 26.64 1.13
CA ALA A 261 7.10 26.32 -0.23
C ALA A 261 8.28 26.09 -1.18
N VAL A 262 9.35 26.88 -1.05
CA VAL A 262 10.60 26.69 -1.80
C VAL A 262 11.25 25.35 -1.43
N ASP A 263 11.32 25.03 -0.15
CA ASP A 263 11.90 23.76 0.32
C ASP A 263 11.14 22.54 -0.21
N ARG A 264 9.79 22.61 -0.26
CA ARG A 264 8.96 21.56 -0.89
C ARG A 264 9.29 21.39 -2.37
N LEU A 265 9.41 22.49 -3.12
CA LEU A 265 9.78 22.46 -4.53
C LEU A 265 11.17 21.82 -4.74
N VAL A 266 12.16 22.23 -3.94
CA VAL A 266 13.52 21.69 -4.01
C VAL A 266 13.54 20.20 -3.66
N ALA A 267 12.79 19.78 -2.64
CA ALA A 267 12.65 18.37 -2.28
C ALA A 267 12.04 17.54 -3.41
N ASP A 268 11.02 18.06 -4.10
CA ASP A 268 10.40 17.39 -5.23
C ASP A 268 11.31 17.31 -6.46
N LEU A 269 12.11 18.35 -6.72
CA LEU A 269 13.14 18.32 -7.77
C LEU A 269 14.21 17.25 -7.48
N ARG A 270 14.75 17.23 -6.25
CA ARG A 270 15.74 16.23 -5.82
C ARG A 270 15.17 14.81 -5.93
N ARG A 271 13.94 14.60 -5.46
CA ARG A 271 13.24 13.30 -5.58
C ARG A 271 13.10 12.86 -7.05
N ALA A 272 12.79 13.79 -7.95
CA ALA A 272 12.67 13.48 -9.37
C ALA A 272 14.03 13.10 -9.99
N GLU A 273 15.10 13.79 -9.63
CA GLU A 273 16.47 13.49 -10.06
C GLU A 273 16.96 12.14 -9.52
N GLU A 274 16.78 11.88 -8.23
CA GLU A 274 17.12 10.61 -7.59
C GLU A 274 16.41 9.43 -8.26
N ALA A 275 15.12 9.57 -8.55
CA ALA A 275 14.36 8.54 -9.27
C ALA A 275 14.91 8.29 -10.69
N SER A 276 15.37 9.34 -11.38
CA SER A 276 16.01 9.23 -12.70
C SER A 276 17.37 8.52 -12.62
N LEU A 277 18.21 8.93 -11.66
CA LEU A 277 19.53 8.34 -11.41
C LEU A 277 19.43 6.88 -10.97
N LYS A 278 18.49 6.55 -10.10
CA LYS A 278 18.20 5.16 -9.68
C LYS A 278 17.85 4.29 -10.88
N ARG A 279 16.91 4.72 -11.72
CA ARG A 279 16.54 3.98 -12.96
C ARG A 279 17.71 3.83 -13.93
N ARG A 280 18.60 4.84 -14.02
CA ARG A 280 19.81 4.74 -14.83
C ARG A 280 20.79 3.71 -14.25
N ARG A 281 21.01 3.73 -12.93
CA ARG A 281 21.87 2.77 -12.23
C ARG A 281 21.35 1.35 -12.37
N GLU A 282 20.05 1.12 -12.18
CA GLU A 282 19.40 -0.19 -12.35
C GLU A 282 19.60 -0.74 -13.78
N ARG A 283 19.45 0.10 -14.81
CA ARG A 283 19.72 -0.31 -16.20
C ARG A 283 21.19 -0.68 -16.43
N MET A 284 22.12 0.08 -15.84
CA MET A 284 23.55 -0.22 -15.97
C MET A 284 23.93 -1.51 -15.23
N ALA A 285 23.37 -1.73 -14.04
CA ALA A 285 23.60 -2.94 -13.25
C ALA A 285 23.07 -4.18 -13.98
N LYS A 286 21.86 -4.09 -14.56
CA LYS A 286 21.27 -5.20 -15.32
C LYS A 286 22.10 -5.57 -16.56
N ASN A 287 22.65 -4.58 -17.25
CA ASN A 287 23.57 -4.81 -18.37
C ASN A 287 24.92 -5.42 -17.95
N GLY A 288 25.20 -5.48 -16.63
CA GLY A 288 26.41 -6.02 -16.00
C GLY A 288 26.41 -7.54 -15.86
N ASP A 289 25.24 -8.10 -15.61
CA ASP A 289 25.00 -9.44 -15.05
C ASP A 289 24.21 -10.32 -16.04
N ASP A 290 24.36 -10.06 -17.33
CA ASP A 290 23.89 -10.98 -18.35
C ASP A 290 24.90 -12.13 -18.35
N GLY A 291 24.62 -13.22 -17.62
CA GLY A 291 25.45 -14.42 -17.47
C GLY A 291 25.75 -15.21 -18.76
N GLY A 292 25.80 -14.52 -19.90
CA GLY A 292 26.36 -14.99 -21.15
C GLY A 292 27.83 -14.60 -21.33
N ASP A 293 28.39 -14.96 -22.47
CA ASP A 293 29.82 -14.82 -22.74
C ASP A 293 30.28 -13.36 -22.78
N VAL A 294 31.42 -13.10 -22.15
CA VAL A 294 32.04 -11.78 -22.09
C VAL A 294 32.67 -11.45 -23.44
N THR A 295 32.00 -10.62 -24.23
CA THR A 295 32.45 -10.18 -25.57
C THR A 295 33.27 -8.88 -25.57
N TYR A 296 33.64 -8.35 -24.41
CA TYR A 296 34.26 -7.02 -24.27
C TYR A 296 35.47 -7.03 -23.33
N ILE A 297 36.44 -6.14 -23.59
CA ILE A 297 37.64 -5.96 -22.76
C ILE A 297 37.50 -4.76 -21.81
N ASN A 298 36.79 -3.70 -22.24
CA ASN A 298 36.58 -2.48 -21.43
C ASN A 298 35.11 -2.01 -21.49
N GLU A 299 34.73 -1.11 -20.59
CA GLU A 299 33.34 -0.61 -20.47
C GLU A 299 32.88 0.17 -21.72
N LYS A 300 33.79 0.87 -22.41
CA LYS A 300 33.46 1.58 -23.65
C LYS A 300 33.18 0.60 -24.80
N ASN A 301 33.96 -0.47 -24.89
CA ASN A 301 33.79 -1.57 -25.84
C ASN A 301 32.49 -2.31 -25.56
N LYS A 302 32.15 -2.54 -24.28
CA LYS A 302 30.83 -3.07 -23.90
C LYS A 302 29.68 -2.22 -24.44
N GLN A 303 29.71 -0.92 -24.23
CA GLN A 303 28.68 0.00 -24.74
C GLN A 303 28.63 0.03 -26.27
N PHE A 304 29.78 -0.07 -26.92
CA PHE A 304 29.88 -0.17 -28.38
C PHE A 304 29.30 -1.49 -28.91
N ASN A 305 29.66 -2.63 -28.32
CA ASN A 305 29.11 -3.94 -28.66
C ASN A 305 27.61 -4.01 -28.41
N GLN A 306 27.11 -3.38 -27.33
CA GLN A 306 25.67 -3.23 -27.09
C GLN A 306 24.98 -2.38 -28.16
N LYS A 307 25.64 -1.32 -28.64
CA LYS A 307 25.13 -0.52 -29.75
C LYS A 307 25.05 -1.39 -31.02
N LEU A 308 26.12 -2.09 -31.38
CA LEU A 308 26.14 -3.00 -32.52
C LEU A 308 25.07 -4.08 -32.40
N ALA A 309 24.92 -4.68 -31.21
CA ALA A 309 23.92 -5.69 -30.93
C ALA A 309 22.49 -5.19 -31.22
N ARG A 310 22.17 -3.94 -30.85
CA ARG A 310 20.84 -3.35 -31.12
C ARG A 310 20.53 -3.19 -32.60
N PHE A 311 21.53 -2.87 -33.43
CA PHE A 311 21.32 -2.62 -34.86
C PHE A 311 21.48 -3.88 -35.72
N TYR A 312 22.48 -4.71 -35.42
CA TYR A 312 22.93 -5.78 -36.31
C TYR A 312 22.49 -7.17 -35.89
N ASN A 313 22.18 -7.44 -34.61
CA ASN A 313 21.79 -8.80 -34.20
C ASN A 313 20.56 -9.33 -34.95
N LYS A 314 19.66 -8.44 -35.39
CA LYS A 314 18.50 -8.83 -36.22
C LYS A 314 18.93 -9.45 -37.55
N TYR A 315 20.04 -9.00 -38.13
CA TYR A 315 20.54 -9.42 -39.44
C TYR A 315 21.66 -10.47 -39.34
N THR A 316 22.37 -10.54 -38.22
CA THR A 316 23.50 -11.47 -38.01
C THR A 316 23.13 -12.66 -37.12
N ALA A 317 21.84 -12.96 -36.98
CA ALA A 317 21.36 -14.05 -36.13
C ALA A 317 21.88 -15.42 -36.62
N GLU A 318 21.74 -15.70 -37.92
CA GLU A 318 22.21 -16.95 -38.54
C GLU A 318 23.72 -17.13 -38.41
N ILE A 319 24.48 -16.04 -38.59
CA ILE A 319 25.94 -16.04 -38.44
C ILE A 319 26.32 -16.38 -36.99
N ARG A 320 25.66 -15.75 -36.00
CA ARG A 320 25.90 -16.03 -34.59
C ARG A 320 25.55 -17.49 -34.25
N GLU A 321 24.41 -17.99 -34.71
CA GLU A 321 24.00 -19.38 -34.47
C GLU A 321 24.96 -20.39 -35.13
N SER A 322 25.51 -20.07 -36.31
CA SER A 322 26.56 -20.88 -36.94
C SER A 322 27.84 -20.89 -36.11
N PHE A 323 28.28 -19.75 -35.56
CA PHE A 323 29.42 -19.71 -34.63
C PHE A 323 29.17 -20.55 -33.37
N GLU A 324 27.97 -20.48 -32.79
CA GLU A 324 27.57 -21.29 -31.62
C GLU A 324 27.48 -22.79 -31.96
N ARG A 325 27.12 -23.15 -33.20
CA ARG A 325 27.13 -24.53 -33.73
C ARG A 325 28.50 -25.02 -34.23
N GLY A 326 29.57 -24.23 -34.10
CA GLY A 326 30.91 -24.65 -34.50
C GLY A 326 31.25 -24.41 -35.97
N THR A 327 30.72 -23.34 -36.57
CA THR A 327 31.03 -22.84 -37.93
C THR A 327 30.72 -23.81 -39.06
N MET A 328 29.91 -24.84 -38.82
CA MET A 328 29.30 -25.60 -39.91
C MET A 328 28.22 -24.72 -40.57
N VAL A 329 28.38 -24.53 -41.88
CA VAL A 329 27.36 -23.97 -42.79
C VAL A 329 26.30 -25.03 -43.05
#